data_AF-A0A946TH91-F1
#
_entry.id   AF-A0A946TH91-F1
#
_cell.length_a   1.000
_cell.length_b   1.000
_cell.length_c   1.000
_cell.angle_alpha   90.00
_cell.angle_beta   90.00
_cell.angle_gamma   90.00
#
_symmetry.space_group_name_H-M   'P 1'
#
loop_
_entity.id
_entity.type
_entity.pdbx_description
1 polymer ?
#
loop_
_entity_poly.entity_id
_entity_poly.type
_entity_poly.pdbx_seq_one_letter_code
_entity_poly.pdbx_strand_id
1 'polypeptide(L)' 'MSERLDIELVIRDLARSRTQAGALIAAGRVTVNSKPVTKASQKIEP' A
#
# COMPACT_ATOMS: atom_id res chain seq x y z
N MET A 1 2.35 7.39 12.79
CA MET A 1 1.16 6.75 12.20
C MET A 1 1.07 7.22 10.76
N SER A 2 1.64 6.45 9.82
CA SER A 2 1.52 6.83 8.42
C SER A 2 0.25 6.24 7.87
N GLU A 3 -0.74 7.10 7.70
CA GLU A 3 -2.08 6.73 7.28
C GLU A 3 -2.12 6.29 5.81
N ARG A 4 -1.01 6.30 5.06
CA ARG A 4 -1.01 6.02 3.62
C ARG A 4 -0.55 4.60 3.32
N LEU A 5 -1.31 3.91 2.47
CA LEU A 5 -0.99 2.55 2.04
C LEU A 5 0.42 2.40 1.45
N ASP A 6 0.87 3.35 0.61
CA ASP A 6 2.21 3.32 0.02
C ASP A 6 3.34 3.35 1.06
N ILE A 7 3.11 4.01 2.19
CA ILE A 7 4.08 4.08 3.28
C ILE A 7 4.01 2.82 4.13
N GLU A 8 2.80 2.36 4.46
CA GLU A 8 2.63 1.16 5.28
C GLU A 8 3.20 -0.09 4.61
N LEU A 9 3.08 -0.21 3.29
CA LEU A 9 3.71 -1.29 2.53
C LEU A 9 5.24 -1.29 2.67
N VAL A 10 5.85 -0.11 2.79
CA VAL A 10 7.29 0.02 3.01
C VAL A 10 7.64 -0.28 4.47
N ILE A 11 6.86 0.22 5.42
CA ILE A 11 7.05 -0.04 6.86
C ILE A 11 6.94 -1.54 7.18
N ARG A 12 6.00 -2.24 6.53
CA ARG A 12 5.77 -3.68 6.69
C ARG A 12 6.71 -4.55 5.83
N ASP A 13 7.70 -3.95 5.18
CA ASP A 13 8.67 -4.62 4.30
C ASP A 13 8.04 -5.39 3.11
N LEU A 14 6.80 -5.03 2.74
CA LEU A 14 6.08 -5.60 1.58
C LEU A 14 6.52 -4.96 0.26
N ALA A 15 7.08 -3.76 0.32
CA ALA A 15 7.65 -3.03 -0.81
C ALA A 15 8.97 -2.38 -0.40
N ARG A 16 10.00 -2.54 -1.24
CA ARG A 16 11.33 -1.94 -1.07
C ARG A 16 11.33 -0.41 -1.13
N SER A 17 10.30 0.19 -1.73
CA SER A 17 10.16 1.63 -1.89
C SER A 17 8.73 2.04 -2.17
N ARG A 18 8.40 3.32 -1.93
CA ARG A 18 7.08 3.90 -2.21
C ARG A 18 6.69 3.77 -3.69
N THR A 19 7.67 3.87 -4.60
CA THR A 19 7.45 3.66 -6.04
C THR A 19 7.08 2.21 -6.34
N GLN A 20 7.75 1.24 -5.71
CA GLN A 20 7.38 -0.17 -5.84
C GLN A 20 6.01 -0.45 -5.23
N ALA A 21 5.70 0.15 -4.08
CA ALA A 21 4.38 0.06 -3.45
C ALA A 21 3.28 0.55 -4.40
N GLY A 22 3.47 1.71 -5.03
CA GLY A 22 2.56 2.23 -6.06
C GLY A 22 2.37 1.27 -7.24
N ALA A 23 3.43 0.63 -7.72
CA ALA A 23 3.36 -0.36 -8.80
C ALA A 23 2.58 -1.62 -8.39
N LEU A 24 2.77 -2.13 -7.17
CA LEU A 24 2.05 -3.28 -6.65
C LEU A 24 0.55 -3.00 -6.47
N ILE A 25 0.22 -1.79 -6.04
CA ILE A 25 -1.16 -1.30 -5.89
C ILE A 25 -1.82 -1.15 -7.27
N ALA A 26 -1.12 -0.54 -8.23
CA ALA A 26 -1.61 -0.41 -9.61
C ALA A 26 -1.78 -1.77 -10.30
N ALA A 27 -0.95 -2.75 -9.96
CA ALA A 27 -1.07 -4.13 -10.42
C ALA A 27 -2.19 -4.93 -9.73
N GLY A 28 -2.91 -4.34 -8.76
CA GLY A 28 -3.97 -5.02 -8.00
C GLY A 28 -3.47 -6.13 -7.08
N ARG A 29 -2.17 -6.13 -6.74
CA ARG A 29 -1.53 -7.14 -5.88
C ARG A 29 -1.62 -6.82 -4.39
N VAL A 30 -2.18 -5.66 -4.04
CA VAL A 30 -2.31 -5.19 -2.67
C VAL A 30 -3.76 -5.21 -2.24
N THR A 31 -4.00 -5.91 -1.12
CA THR A 31 -5.29 -5.99 -0.46
C THR A 31 -5.17 -5.46 0.97
N VAL A 32 -6.11 -4.64 1.39
CA VAL A 32 -6.24 -4.16 2.77
C VAL A 32 -7.55 -4.73 3.32
N ASN A 33 -7.51 -5.48 4.42
CA ASN A 33 -8.69 -6.10 5.03
C ASN A 33 -9.55 -6.89 4.03
N SER A 34 -8.89 -7.71 3.21
CA SER A 34 -9.51 -8.50 2.12
C SER A 34 -10.16 -7.67 1.00
N LYS A 35 -9.93 -6.35 0.95
CA LYS A 35 -10.39 -5.47 -0.13
C LYS A 35 -9.22 -5.07 -1.03
N PRO A 36 -9.28 -5.31 -2.35
CA PRO A 36 -8.24 -4.87 -3.28
C PRO A 36 -8.22 -3.34 -3.33
N VAL A 37 -7.02 -2.77 -3.27
CA VAL A 37 -6.84 -1.32 -3.27
C VAL A 37 -6.17 -0.91 -4.57
N THR A 38 -6.68 0.13 -5.21
CA THR A 38 -6.15 0.68 -6.47
C THR A 38 -5.50 2.05 -6.30
N LYS A 39 -5.66 2.69 -5.13
CA LYS A 39 -5.10 4.00 -4.81
C LYS A 39 -3.94 3.88 -3.83
N ALA A 40 -2.75 4.27 -4.26
CA ALA A 40 -1.55 4.22 -3.41
C ALA A 40 -1.59 5.19 -2.22
N SER A 41 -2.22 6.35 -2.43
CA SER A 41 -2.46 7.36 -1.40
C SER A 41 -3.70 7.07 -0.54
N GLN A 42 -4.29 5.88 -0.63
CA GLN A 42 -5.45 5.51 0.17
C GLN A 42 -5.11 5.58 1.65
N LYS A 43 -6.00 6.21 2.43
CA LYS A 43 -5.90 6.26 3.87
C LYS A 43 -6.22 4.88 4.46
N ILE A 44 -5.31 4.31 5.25
CA ILE A 44 -5.51 3.08 6.01
C ILE A 44 -5.63 3.39 7.50
N GLU A 45 -6.52 2.67 8.15
CA GLU A 45 -6.58 2.62 9.61
C GLU A 45 -5.56 1.58 10.12
N PRO A 46 -4.92 1.81 11.27
CA PRO A 46 -3.91 0.92 11.84
C PRO A 46 -4.45 -0.50 12.12
#